data_AF-A0A497LWQ9-F1
#
_entry.id   AF-A0A497LWQ9-F1
#
_cell.length_a   1.000
_cell.length_b   1.000
_cell.length_c   1.000
_cell.angle_alpha   90.00
_cell.angle_beta   90.00
_cell.angle_gamma   90.00
#
_symmetry.space_group_name_H-M   'P 1'
#
loop_
_entity.id
_entity.type
_entity.pdbx_description
1 polymer ?
#
loop_
_entity_poly.entity_id
_entity_poly.type
_entity_poly.pdbx_seq_one_letter_code
_entity_poly.pdbx_strand_id
1 'polypeptide(L)'
;VDTHMVIRTKEGYWAGLPCKVLEILKPNIFILIEATPEEILERRFKDANRKRDRVLKEEIVEELAFSRYFAASCASITGAPIKIVKNPHGKQIEAVKEILSILEENK
;
A
#
# COMPACT_ATOMS: atom_id res chain seq x y z
N VAL A 1 -9.39 -8.50 1.63
CA VAL A 1 -8.16 -9.13 2.14
C VAL A 1 -7.20 -8.00 2.48
N ASP A 2 -6.73 -7.93 3.73
CA ASP A 2 -5.69 -6.99 4.14
C ASP A 2 -4.32 -7.65 3.96
N THR A 3 -3.44 -7.03 3.18
CA THR A 3 -2.14 -7.58 2.79
C THR A 3 -1.25 -6.47 2.21
N HIS A 4 0.01 -6.80 1.94
CA HIS A 4 0.95 -5.91 1.28
C HIS A 4 1.07 -6.26 -0.21
N MET A 5 1.21 -5.26 -1.08
CA MET A 5 1.57 -5.52 -2.50
C MET A 5 3.01 -5.98 -2.65
N VAL A 6 3.88 -5.45 -1.80
CA VAL A 6 5.30 -5.75 -1.76
C VAL A 6 5.80 -5.73 -0.33
N ILE A 7 6.69 -6.65 0.01
CA ILE A 7 7.36 -6.72 1.31
C ILE A 7 8.86 -6.57 1.06
N ARG A 8 9.49 -5.58 1.70
CA ARG A 8 10.94 -5.41 1.65
C ARG A 8 11.60 -6.40 2.61
N THR A 9 12.52 -7.19 2.09
CA THR A 9 13.28 -8.19 2.84
C THR A 9 14.78 -7.92 2.70
N LYS A 10 15.61 -8.68 3.42
CA LYS A 10 17.07 -8.61 3.25
C LYS A 10 17.55 -9.06 1.86
N GLU A 11 16.74 -9.85 1.16
CA GLU A 11 17.06 -10.43 -0.15
C GLU A 11 16.46 -9.60 -1.31
N GLY A 12 15.68 -8.56 -1.00
CA GLY A 12 15.01 -7.71 -1.99
C GLY A 12 13.51 -7.57 -1.75
N TYR A 13 12.79 -7.16 -2.78
CA TYR A 13 11.34 -6.95 -2.75
C TYR A 13 10.58 -8.22 -3.11
N TRP A 14 9.80 -8.74 -2.18
CA TRP A 14 8.95 -9.90 -2.40
C TRP A 14 7.53 -9.47 -2.78
N ALA A 15 7.00 -10.07 -3.85
CA ALA A 15 5.63 -9.86 -4.29
C ALA A 15 4.65 -10.43 -3.26
N GLY A 16 3.77 -9.61 -2.70
CA GLY A 16 2.76 -10.09 -1.76
C GLY A 16 1.61 -10.84 -2.44
N LEU A 17 1.41 -10.62 -3.74
CA LEU A 17 0.36 -11.26 -4.55
C LEU A 17 0.97 -11.85 -5.84
N PRO A 18 1.71 -12.97 -5.75
CA PRO A 18 2.21 -13.66 -6.94
C PRO A 18 1.05 -14.24 -7.77
N CYS A 19 1.29 -14.51 -9.07
CA CYS A 19 0.24 -14.92 -10.02
C CYS A 19 -0.65 -16.06 -9.51
N LYS A 20 -0.06 -17.11 -8.90
CA LYS A 20 -0.82 -18.24 -8.33
C LYS A 20 -1.82 -17.81 -7.26
N VAL A 21 -1.48 -16.80 -6.45
CA VAL A 21 -2.38 -16.24 -5.45
C VAL A 21 -3.48 -15.44 -6.13
N LEU A 22 -3.15 -14.62 -7.13
CA LEU A 22 -4.13 -13.83 -7.89
C LEU A 22 -5.17 -14.72 -8.61
N GLU A 23 -4.75 -15.86 -9.16
CA GLU A 23 -5.63 -16.83 -9.83
C GLU A 23 -6.68 -17.43 -8.88
N ILE A 24 -6.32 -17.61 -7.61
CA ILE A 24 -7.22 -18.13 -6.58
C ILE A 24 -8.12 -17.01 -6.04
N LEU A 25 -7.51 -15.86 -5.72
CA LEU A 25 -8.16 -14.76 -5.00
C LEU A 25 -9.12 -13.97 -5.90
N LYS A 26 -8.80 -13.86 -7.20
CA LYS A 26 -9.58 -13.17 -8.25
C LYS A 26 -10.12 -11.81 -7.75
N PRO A 27 -9.24 -10.89 -7.33
CA PRO A 27 -9.67 -9.64 -6.73
C PRO A 27 -10.48 -8.80 -7.73
N ASN A 28 -11.56 -8.18 -7.26
CA ASN A 28 -12.34 -7.23 -8.05
C ASN A 28 -11.75 -5.81 -8.03
N ILE A 29 -10.93 -5.48 -7.03
CA ILE A 29 -10.31 -4.17 -6.86
C ILE A 29 -9.06 -4.27 -5.98
N PHE A 30 -8.06 -3.44 -6.26
CA PHE A 30 -6.93 -3.20 -5.36
C PHE A 30 -7.06 -1.81 -4.73
N ILE A 31 -7.00 -1.75 -3.40
CA ILE A 31 -7.05 -0.48 -2.65
C ILE A 31 -5.69 -0.28 -1.98
N LEU A 32 -4.94 0.73 -2.43
CA LEU A 32 -3.67 1.13 -1.84
C LEU A 32 -3.90 2.25 -0.83
N ILE A 33 -3.64 1.95 0.43
CA ILE A 33 -3.73 2.95 1.51
C ILE A 33 -2.38 3.65 1.62
N GLU A 34 -2.35 4.95 1.39
CA GLU A 34 -1.10 5.73 1.37
C GLU A 34 -1.16 6.99 2.24
N ALA A 35 -0.02 7.35 2.81
CA ALA A 35 0.22 8.65 3.43
C ALA A 35 1.50 9.25 2.83
N THR A 36 1.82 10.51 3.15
CA THR A 36 3.08 11.08 2.64
C THR A 36 4.28 10.39 3.31
N PRO A 37 5.46 10.35 2.66
CA PRO A 37 6.67 9.80 3.28
C PRO A 37 6.98 10.45 4.63
N GLU A 38 6.73 11.75 4.77
CA GLU A 38 6.90 12.50 6.01
C GLU A 38 5.95 12.00 7.10
N GLU A 39 4.67 11.83 6.81
CA GLU A 39 3.68 11.33 7.77
C GLU A 39 3.96 9.88 8.18
N ILE A 40 4.40 9.04 7.25
CA ILE A 40 4.80 7.65 7.54
C ILE A 40 6.03 7.64 8.43
N LEU A 41 7.02 8.48 8.13
CA LEU A 41 8.24 8.61 8.90
C LEU A 41 7.94 9.08 10.33
N GLU A 42 7.08 10.10 10.50
CA GLU A 42 6.63 10.57 11.81
C GLU A 42 5.92 9.48 12.63
N ARG A 43 5.08 8.66 11.99
CA ARG A 43 4.42 7.51 12.65
C ARG A 43 5.45 6.48 13.11
N ARG A 44 6.42 6.13 12.25
CA ARG A 44 7.49 5.17 12.57
C ARG A 44 8.41 5.69 13.69
N PHE A 45 8.64 7.01 13.79
CA PHE A 45 9.47 7.60 14.85
C PHE A 45 8.81 7.67 16.21
N LYS A 46 7.48 7.84 16.27
CA LYS A 46 6.74 7.73 17.53
C LYS A 46 6.93 6.36 18.20
N ASP A 47 7.29 5.34 17.41
CA ASP A 47 7.51 3.97 17.87
C ASP A 47 8.99 3.58 18.11
N ALA A 48 9.99 4.38 17.71
CA ALA A 48 11.41 4.06 17.96
C ALA A 48 12.39 5.26 17.93
N ASN A 49 13.27 5.32 18.94
CA ASN A 49 14.44 6.20 18.99
C ASN A 49 15.45 5.85 17.87
N ARG A 50 15.80 6.77 16.92
CA ARG A 50 17.17 7.01 16.33
C ARG A 50 17.21 7.74 14.95
N LYS A 51 17.88 8.91 14.91
CA LYS A 51 19.03 9.39 14.07
C LYS A 51 19.27 8.97 12.57
N ARG A 52 18.31 8.50 11.76
CA ARG A 52 18.56 8.14 10.33
C ARG A 52 17.54 8.67 9.31
N ASP A 53 17.00 9.86 9.57
CA ASP A 53 15.75 10.36 8.99
C ASP A 53 15.74 10.44 7.46
N ARG A 54 16.85 10.84 6.81
CA ARG A 54 16.91 10.93 5.34
C ARG A 54 16.81 9.56 4.68
N VAL A 55 17.76 8.66 4.99
CA VAL A 55 17.80 7.29 4.42
C VAL A 55 16.44 6.59 4.58
N LEU A 56 15.80 6.73 5.75
CA LEU A 56 14.49 6.16 6.00
C LEU A 56 13.38 6.76 5.12
N LYS A 57 13.44 8.07 4.83
CA LYS A 57 12.49 8.73 3.95
C LYS A 57 12.64 8.25 2.51
N GLU A 58 13.87 8.19 1.99
CA GLU A 58 14.13 7.68 0.64
C GLU A 58 13.65 6.22 0.50
N GLU A 59 13.87 5.39 1.53
CA GLU A 59 13.37 4.02 1.58
C GLU A 59 11.83 3.95 1.58
N ILE A 60 11.14 4.84 2.33
CA ILE A 60 9.67 4.90 2.31
C ILE A 60 9.15 5.31 0.93
N VAL A 61 9.80 6.29 0.28
CA VAL A 61 9.44 6.71 -1.09
C VAL A 61 9.57 5.53 -2.06
N GLU A 62 10.67 4.78 -1.95
CA GLU A 62 10.91 3.59 -2.77
C GLU A 62 9.86 2.50 -2.50
N GLU A 63 9.57 2.18 -1.23
CA GLU A 63 8.54 1.20 -0.84
C GLU A 63 7.16 1.56 -1.42
N LEU A 64 6.76 2.84 -1.33
CA LEU A 64 5.50 3.32 -1.92
C LEU A 64 5.49 3.17 -3.45
N ALA A 65 6.60 3.48 -4.12
CA ALA A 65 6.72 3.34 -5.57
C ALA A 65 6.60 1.87 -6.00
N PHE A 66 7.35 0.96 -5.35
CA PHE A 66 7.26 -0.48 -5.63
C PHE A 66 5.85 -1.02 -5.38
N SER A 67 5.19 -0.60 -4.29
CA SER A 67 3.81 -1.02 -4.01
C SER A 67 2.87 -0.67 -5.17
N ARG A 68 2.99 0.55 -5.74
CA ARG A 68 2.22 0.96 -6.92
C ARG A 68 2.58 0.16 -8.18
N TYR A 69 3.86 -0.15 -8.40
CA TYR A 69 4.29 -0.95 -9.55
C TYR A 69 3.75 -2.39 -9.48
N PHE A 70 3.84 -3.02 -8.32
CA PHE A 70 3.26 -4.35 -8.10
C PHE A 70 1.74 -4.31 -8.25
N ALA A 71 1.06 -3.26 -7.77
CA ALA A 71 -0.37 -3.08 -8.00
C ALA A 71 -0.71 -2.95 -9.48
N ALA A 72 0.01 -2.12 -10.24
CA ALA A 72 -0.16 -2.00 -11.67
C ALA A 72 0.02 -3.34 -12.40
N SER A 73 1.02 -4.13 -11.99
CA SER A 73 1.23 -5.48 -12.54
C SER A 73 0.11 -6.45 -12.17
N CYS A 74 -0.41 -6.41 -10.94
CA CYS A 74 -1.51 -7.28 -10.53
C CYS A 74 -2.81 -6.90 -11.26
N ALA A 75 -3.06 -5.61 -11.43
CA ALA A 75 -4.20 -5.07 -12.17
C ALA A 75 -4.14 -5.43 -13.65
N SER A 76 -2.97 -5.37 -14.29
CA SER A 76 -2.83 -5.75 -15.70
C SER A 76 -3.11 -7.24 -15.95
N ILE A 77 -2.76 -8.10 -14.98
CA ILE A 77 -3.01 -9.54 -15.05
C ILE A 77 -4.49 -9.88 -14.79
N THR A 78 -5.10 -9.23 -13.80
CA THR A 78 -6.45 -9.57 -13.33
C THR A 78 -7.57 -8.78 -14.00
N GLY A 79 -7.25 -7.65 -14.63
CA GLY A 79 -8.22 -6.68 -15.13
C GLY A 79 -8.87 -5.82 -14.04
N ALA A 80 -8.54 -6.01 -12.77
CA ALA A 80 -9.13 -5.28 -11.67
C ALA A 80 -8.57 -3.84 -11.55
N PRO A 81 -9.42 -2.83 -11.29
CA PRO A 81 -8.96 -1.46 -11.07
C PRO A 81 -8.13 -1.30 -9.80
N ILE A 82 -7.36 -0.21 -9.77
CA ILE A 82 -6.60 0.24 -8.60
C ILE A 82 -7.19 1.56 -8.10
N LYS A 83 -7.39 1.67 -6.79
CA LYS A 83 -7.66 2.94 -6.13
C LYS A 83 -6.65 3.22 -5.04
N ILE A 84 -6.20 4.46 -4.99
CA ILE A 84 -5.31 4.95 -3.94
C ILE A 84 -6.17 5.77 -2.98
N VAL A 85 -6.28 5.33 -1.74
CA VAL A 85 -6.96 6.04 -0.66
C VAL A 85 -5.91 6.70 0.20
N LYS A 86 -6.01 8.02 0.37
CA LYS A 86 -5.08 8.76 1.23
C LYS A 86 -5.52 8.67 2.69
N ASN A 87 -4.58 8.35 3.57
CA ASN A 87 -4.79 8.28 5.01
C ASN A 87 -3.84 9.25 5.75
N PRO A 88 -4.04 10.58 5.61
CA PRO A 88 -3.23 11.56 6.31
C PRO A 88 -3.48 11.53 7.83
N HIS A 89 -2.61 12.17 8.60
CA HIS A 89 -2.69 12.15 10.07
C HIS A 89 -4.03 12.70 10.58
N GLY A 90 -4.68 11.97 11.49
CA GLY A 90 -5.96 12.36 12.08
C GLY A 90 -7.17 12.24 11.15
N LYS A 91 -7.00 11.68 9.95
CA LYS A 91 -8.03 11.53 8.91
C LYS A 91 -8.43 10.08 8.63
N GLN A 92 -8.25 9.21 9.63
CA GLN A 92 -8.53 7.78 9.50
C GLN A 92 -10.00 7.51 9.20
N ILE A 93 -10.91 8.30 9.80
CA ILE A 93 -12.36 8.15 9.60
C ILE A 93 -12.72 8.50 8.16
N GLU A 94 -12.14 9.56 7.59
CA GLU A 94 -12.36 9.94 6.19
C GLU A 94 -11.83 8.87 5.23
N ALA A 95 -10.63 8.34 5.48
CA ALA A 95 -10.07 7.23 4.68
C ALA A 95 -10.97 5.99 4.72
N VAL A 96 -11.50 5.64 5.90
CA VAL A 96 -12.44 4.51 6.04
C VAL A 96 -13.74 4.78 5.28
N LYS A 97 -14.29 6.00 5.33
CA LYS A 97 -15.50 6.36 4.58
C LYS A 97 -15.29 6.22 3.07
N GLU A 98 -14.14 6.64 2.56
CA GLU A 98 -13.79 6.48 1.14
C GLU A 98 -13.63 5.01 0.75
N ILE A 99 -12.99 4.19 1.60
CA ILE A 99 -12.91 2.73 1.36
C ILE A 99 -14.32 2.12 1.33
N LEU A 100 -15.19 2.48 2.26
CA LEU A 100 -16.56 1.97 2.31
C LEU A 100 -17.35 2.33 1.06
N SER A 101 -17.28 3.59 0.59
CA SER A 101 -17.98 3.98 -0.64
C SER A 101 -17.47 3.20 -1.85
N ILE A 102 -16.15 3.00 -1.97
CA ILE A 102 -15.56 2.17 -3.04
C ILE A 102 -16.10 0.73 -2.97
N LEU A 103 -16.18 0.15 -1.78
CA LEU A 103 -16.67 -1.23 -1.61
C LEU A 103 -18.18 -1.35 -1.88
N GLU A 104 -18.96 -0.31 -1.63
CA GLU A 104 -20.40 -0.29 -1.92
C GLU A 104 -20.69 -0.10 -3.41
N GLU A 105 -19.91 0.72 -4.12
CA GLU A 105 -20.01 0.93 -5.57
C GLU A 105 -19.58 -0.29 -6.40
N ASN A 106 -18.74 -1.17 -5.83
CA ASN A 106 -18.22 -2.38 -6.49
C ASN A 106 -18.95 -3.67 -6.06
N LYS A 107 -20.13 -3.56 -5.42
CA LYS A 107 -21.06 -4.69 -5.24
C LYS A 107 -21.89 -4.91 -6.51
#